data_AF-A0A2E3YQ06-F1
#
_entry.id   AF-A0A2E3YQ06-F1
#
_cell.length_a   1.000
_cell.length_b   1.000
_cell.length_c   1.000
_cell.angle_alpha   90.00
_cell.angle_beta   90.00
_cell.angle_gamma   90.00
#
_symmetry.space_group_name_H-M   'P 1'
#
loop_
_entity.id
_entity.type
_entity.pdbx_description
1 polymer ?
#
loop_
_entity_poly.entity_id
_entity_poly.type
_entity_poly.pdbx_seq_one_letter_code
_entity_poly.pdbx_strand_id
1 'polypeptide(L)'
;MKNVNLLFLSIACLFCSISNAQAQNWLEYINKTDLFIVNFPGEPEVREITHESAFEAIFPARVYSVESDSGLYSVTVVDYRESRKIHSERTDRTEANSSNSVWVTDVRASVSHAAQLFRLRGGEITYDAWADIDKIEGQQLQITNPDQSRSFIGIHLHDSRLYILEATVAPGRPPPGLFQQSLGILDEEGRRIRYLIDAEGRRTRMQVMHEWIGVDPERAGQQLIE
;
A
#
# COMPACT_ATOMS: atom_id res chain seq x y z
N MET A 1 -79.12 5.39 22.16
CA MET A 1 -77.89 6.16 22.45
C MET A 1 -76.72 5.21 22.35
N LYS A 2 -75.74 5.55 21.50
CA LYS A 2 -74.59 4.72 21.17
C LYS A 2 -73.48 4.85 22.22
N ASN A 3 -72.58 3.87 22.20
CA ASN A 3 -71.15 3.89 22.55
C ASN A 3 -70.76 3.32 23.91
N VAL A 4 -69.65 2.58 24.06
CA VAL A 4 -68.65 1.98 23.15
C VAL A 4 -67.82 1.07 24.07
N ASN A 5 -67.54 -0.17 23.65
CA ASN A 5 -66.55 -1.03 24.31
C ASN A 5 -65.15 -0.44 24.12
N LEU A 6 -64.42 -0.21 25.21
CA LEU A 6 -63.01 0.22 25.16
C LEU A 6 -62.14 -0.99 24.77
N LEU A 7 -61.71 -1.04 23.51
CA LEU A 7 -60.72 -1.99 23.03
C LEU A 7 -59.32 -1.41 23.30
N PHE A 8 -58.52 -2.08 24.13
CA PHE A 8 -57.10 -1.75 24.30
C PHE A 8 -56.34 -2.14 23.02
N LEU A 9 -55.76 -1.15 22.32
CA LEU A 9 -54.86 -1.37 21.19
C LEU A 9 -53.41 -1.31 21.69
N SER A 10 -52.75 -2.46 21.83
CA SER A 10 -51.31 -2.53 22.08
C SER A 10 -50.54 -2.13 20.84
N ILE A 11 -49.88 -0.98 20.89
CA ILE A 11 -48.92 -0.55 19.86
C ILE A 11 -47.58 -1.23 20.16
N ALA A 12 -47.26 -2.27 19.40
CA ALA A 12 -45.92 -2.84 19.37
C ALA A 12 -45.04 -1.92 18.50
N CYS A 13 -44.21 -1.08 19.14
CA CYS A 13 -43.15 -0.34 18.46
C CYS A 13 -42.09 -1.33 17.95
N LEU A 14 -42.13 -1.60 16.65
CA LEU A 14 -41.06 -2.30 15.94
C LEU A 14 -39.85 -1.35 15.91
N PHE A 15 -38.88 -1.57 16.81
CA PHE A 15 -37.57 -0.91 16.73
C PHE A 15 -36.83 -1.46 15.51
N CYS A 16 -36.96 -0.78 14.37
CA CYS A 16 -36.00 -0.93 13.28
C CYS A 16 -34.65 -0.41 13.78
N SER A 17 -33.79 -1.32 14.20
CA SER A 17 -32.36 -1.05 14.34
C SER A 17 -31.87 -0.53 12.99
N ILE A 18 -31.58 0.77 12.92
CA ILE A 18 -30.88 1.34 11.77
C ILE A 18 -29.46 0.80 11.89
N SER A 19 -29.21 -0.34 11.25
CA SER A 19 -27.85 -0.74 10.92
C SER A 19 -27.30 0.40 10.07
N ASN A 20 -26.34 1.15 10.62
CA ASN A 20 -25.50 2.01 9.80
C ASN A 20 -24.78 1.07 8.83
N ALA A 21 -25.37 0.89 7.65
CA ALA A 21 -24.62 0.42 6.50
C ALA A 21 -23.57 1.49 6.25
N GLN A 22 -22.37 1.30 6.79
CA GLN A 22 -21.19 2.02 6.35
C GLN A 22 -21.07 1.70 4.86
N ALA A 23 -21.57 2.59 3.99
CA ALA A 23 -21.23 2.54 2.59
C ALA A 23 -19.70 2.57 2.56
N GLN A 24 -19.10 1.51 2.01
CA GLN A 24 -17.66 1.30 2.00
C GLN A 24 -17.05 2.30 1.01
N ASN A 25 -16.88 3.53 1.47
CA ASN A 25 -16.30 4.60 0.69
C ASN A 25 -14.79 4.41 0.73
N TRP A 26 -14.24 4.02 -0.42
CA TRP A 26 -12.80 4.05 -0.62
C TRP A 26 -12.30 5.49 -0.49
N LEU A 27 -11.29 5.67 0.35
CA LEU A 27 -10.60 6.92 0.58
C LEU A 27 -9.31 6.93 -0.24
N GLU A 28 -9.10 7.98 -1.01
CA GLU A 28 -7.76 8.29 -1.54
C GLU A 28 -6.91 8.85 -0.40
N TYR A 29 -5.95 8.06 0.08
CA TYR A 29 -5.05 8.43 1.16
C TYR A 29 -3.73 8.94 0.59
N ILE A 30 -3.40 10.20 0.90
CA ILE A 30 -2.17 10.86 0.47
C ILE A 30 -1.24 11.01 1.67
N ASN A 31 -0.06 10.37 1.62
CA ASN A 31 0.98 10.54 2.63
C ASN A 31 2.15 11.37 2.08
N LYS A 32 2.29 12.61 2.58
CA LYS A 32 3.40 13.51 2.19
C LYS A 32 4.69 13.27 2.96
N THR A 33 4.67 12.43 3.99
CA THR A 33 5.89 12.14 4.77
C THR A 33 6.64 10.94 4.18
N ASP A 34 5.91 9.91 3.77
CA ASP A 34 6.42 8.71 3.11
C ASP A 34 6.23 8.73 1.59
N LEU A 35 5.68 9.81 1.04
CA LEU A 35 5.60 10.06 -0.39
C LEU A 35 4.85 8.99 -1.18
N PHE A 36 3.64 8.67 -0.76
CA PHE A 36 2.77 7.79 -1.54
C PHE A 36 1.31 8.24 -1.51
N ILE A 37 0.56 7.75 -2.48
CA ILE A 37 -0.89 7.82 -2.57
C ILE A 37 -1.44 6.41 -2.80
N VAL A 38 -2.54 6.06 -2.16
CA VAL A 38 -3.20 4.75 -2.30
C VAL A 38 -4.68 4.87 -1.92
N ASN A 39 -5.53 4.03 -2.48
CA ASN A 39 -6.93 3.95 -2.07
C ASN A 39 -7.09 2.93 -0.94
N PHE A 40 -7.49 3.36 0.26
CA PHE A 40 -7.84 2.47 1.37
C PHE A 40 -9.36 2.34 1.55
N PRO A 41 -9.89 1.24 2.11
CA PRO A 41 -11.31 1.09 2.44
C PRO A 41 -11.71 1.80 3.75
N GLY A 42 -10.90 2.76 4.22
CA GLY A 42 -11.07 3.51 5.45
C GLY A 42 -9.81 4.32 5.79
N GLU A 43 -9.83 5.08 6.88
CA GLU A 43 -8.64 5.76 7.39
C GLU A 43 -7.66 4.73 8.00
N PRO A 44 -6.37 4.72 7.59
CA PRO A 44 -5.41 3.75 8.10
C PRO A 44 -4.96 4.06 9.53
N GLU A 45 -4.84 3.02 10.34
CA GLU A 45 -4.01 3.06 11.54
C GLU A 45 -2.54 3.14 11.11
N VAL A 46 -1.77 4.04 11.75
CA VAL A 46 -0.36 4.25 11.46
C VAL A 46 0.49 3.76 12.63
N ARG A 47 1.44 2.88 12.36
CA ARG A 47 2.39 2.35 13.36
C ARG A 47 3.83 2.47 12.88
N GLU A 48 4.69 3.02 13.73
CA GLU A 48 6.14 2.98 13.54
C GLU A 48 6.68 1.60 13.96
N ILE A 49 7.53 1.03 13.13
CA ILE A 49 8.15 -0.27 13.34
C ILE A 49 9.62 -0.22 12.88
N THR A 50 10.33 -1.32 13.10
CA THR A 50 11.63 -1.57 12.50
C THR A 50 11.54 -2.68 11.45
N HIS A 51 12.39 -2.60 10.44
CA HIS A 51 12.53 -3.62 9.39
C HIS A 51 13.96 -4.12 9.34
N GLU A 52 14.14 -5.42 9.44
CA GLU A 52 15.44 -6.07 9.20
C GLU A 52 15.61 -6.28 7.69
N SER A 53 16.77 -5.86 7.19
CA SER A 53 17.13 -5.91 5.78
C SER A 53 17.83 -7.22 5.39
N ALA A 54 18.09 -7.38 4.09
CA ALA A 54 18.77 -8.56 3.56
C ALA A 54 20.18 -8.77 4.12
N PHE A 55 20.79 -7.70 4.62
CA PHE A 55 22.11 -7.71 5.24
C PHE A 55 22.04 -7.47 6.75
N GLU A 56 20.92 -7.80 7.40
CA GLU A 56 20.73 -7.80 8.86
C GLU A 56 20.83 -6.40 9.50
N ALA A 57 20.80 -5.33 8.70
CA ALA A 57 20.71 -3.97 9.22
C ALA A 57 19.25 -3.64 9.55
N ILE A 58 19.04 -2.88 10.62
CA ILE A 58 17.73 -2.48 11.10
C ILE A 58 17.41 -1.07 10.60
N PHE A 59 16.29 -0.94 9.88
CA PHE A 59 15.82 0.30 9.30
C PHE A 59 14.51 0.76 9.95
N PRO A 60 14.27 2.08 10.08
CA PRO A 60 12.97 2.60 10.46
C PRO A 60 11.96 2.32 9.35
N ALA A 61 10.74 1.98 9.74
CA ALA A 61 9.64 1.75 8.83
C ALA A 61 8.30 2.18 9.44
N ARG A 62 7.30 2.40 8.58
CA ARG A 62 5.92 2.68 8.98
C ARG A 62 4.95 1.75 8.28
N VAL A 63 3.95 1.30 9.02
CA VAL A 63 2.83 0.51 8.49
C VAL A 63 1.56 1.34 8.59
N TYR A 64 0.85 1.42 7.47
CA TYR A 64 -0.46 2.02 7.33
C TYR A 64 -1.44 0.88 7.07
N SER A 65 -2.35 0.59 8.00
CA SER A 65 -3.23 -0.58 7.89
C SER A 65 -4.70 -0.27 8.11
N VAL A 66 -5.56 -0.91 7.32
CA VAL A 66 -7.02 -0.90 7.47
C VAL A 66 -7.53 -2.32 7.51
N GLU A 67 -8.25 -2.68 8.56
CA GLU A 67 -9.09 -3.87 8.60
C GLU A 67 -10.51 -3.48 8.21
N SER A 68 -11.14 -4.30 7.37
CA SER A 68 -12.52 -4.10 6.91
C SER A 68 -13.18 -5.44 6.63
N ASP A 69 -14.49 -5.43 6.39
CA ASP A 69 -15.24 -6.63 6.01
C ASP A 69 -14.72 -7.30 4.72
N SER A 70 -14.00 -6.57 3.86
CA SER A 70 -13.41 -7.12 2.63
C SER A 70 -12.03 -7.75 2.84
N GLY A 71 -11.36 -7.46 3.95
CA GLY A 71 -10.04 -8.00 4.25
C GLY A 71 -9.15 -7.02 5.03
N LEU A 72 -7.88 -7.41 5.16
CA LEU A 72 -6.81 -6.59 5.73
C LEU A 72 -6.00 -5.95 4.60
N TYR A 73 -5.74 -4.65 4.70
CA TYR A 73 -5.02 -3.87 3.71
C TYR A 73 -3.88 -3.13 4.41
N SER A 74 -2.70 -3.13 3.81
CA SER A 74 -1.58 -2.37 4.35
C SER A 74 -0.60 -1.86 3.31
N VAL A 75 -0.02 -0.71 3.61
CA VAL A 75 1.21 -0.20 2.99
C VAL A 75 2.27 -0.18 4.08
N THR A 76 3.40 -0.84 3.85
CA THR A 76 4.61 -0.67 4.66
C THR A 76 5.63 0.13 3.86
N VAL A 77 6.19 1.18 4.48
CA VAL A 77 7.28 1.97 3.90
C VAL A 77 8.52 1.80 4.76
N VAL A 78 9.59 1.26 4.19
CA VAL A 78 10.90 1.13 4.84
C VAL A 78 11.82 2.22 4.31
N ASP A 79 12.41 3.01 5.22
CA ASP A 79 13.27 4.13 4.86
C ASP A 79 14.75 3.74 4.89
N TYR A 80 15.32 3.51 3.71
CA TYR A 80 16.73 3.20 3.52
C TYR A 80 17.60 4.44 3.23
N ARG A 81 17.09 5.67 3.32
CA ARG A 81 17.86 6.88 2.97
C ARG A 81 19.15 7.03 3.80
N GLU A 82 19.11 6.61 5.06
CA GLU A 82 20.26 6.61 5.97
C GLU A 82 21.10 5.32 5.91
N SER A 83 20.91 4.45 4.91
CA SER A 83 21.58 3.15 4.79
C SER A 83 23.11 3.22 4.95
N ARG A 84 23.75 4.23 4.35
CA ARG A 84 25.21 4.40 4.49
C ARG A 84 25.62 4.63 5.94
N LYS A 85 24.90 5.51 6.64
CA LYS A 85 25.16 5.83 8.05
C LYS A 85 24.93 4.60 8.92
N ILE A 86 23.75 3.99 8.81
CA ILE A 86 23.35 2.79 9.56
C ILE A 86 24.43 1.70 9.41
N HIS A 87 24.83 1.37 8.19
CA HIS A 87 25.87 0.35 7.96
C HIS A 87 27.25 0.75 8.47
N SER A 88 27.61 2.05 8.45
CA SER A 88 28.91 2.51 8.95
C SER A 88 29.03 2.48 10.48
N GLU A 89 27.90 2.59 11.19
CA GLU A 89 27.84 2.60 12.65
C GLU A 89 27.72 1.19 13.25
N ARG A 90 27.47 0.16 12.42
CA ARG A 90 27.36 -1.24 12.85
C ARG A 90 28.70 -1.83 13.29
N THR A 91 28.68 -2.45 14.46
CA THR A 91 29.81 -3.19 15.02
C THR A 91 29.72 -4.70 14.79
N ASP A 92 28.54 -5.19 14.42
CA ASP A 92 28.15 -6.59 14.26
C ASP A 92 28.27 -7.07 12.79
N ARG A 93 29.41 -6.82 12.15
CA ARG A 93 29.60 -7.14 10.73
C ARG A 93 30.17 -8.55 10.54
N THR A 94 29.57 -9.30 9.62
CA THR A 94 30.10 -10.57 9.10
C THR A 94 30.94 -10.32 7.85
N GLU A 95 31.77 -11.28 7.45
CA GLU A 95 32.51 -11.17 6.17
C GLU A 95 31.58 -10.96 4.96
N ALA A 96 30.35 -11.51 5.00
CA ALA A 96 29.37 -11.35 3.94
C ALA A 96 28.81 -9.92 3.82
N ASN A 97 28.89 -9.11 4.88
CA ASN A 97 28.39 -7.74 4.92
C ASN A 97 29.51 -6.69 5.18
N SER A 98 30.79 -7.07 5.03
CA SER A 98 31.96 -6.21 5.32
C SER A 98 32.36 -5.26 4.18
N SER A 99 31.81 -5.42 2.98
CA SER A 99 32.11 -4.56 1.83
C SER A 99 31.84 -3.06 2.09
N ASN A 100 32.68 -2.19 1.54
CA ASN A 100 32.51 -0.73 1.60
C ASN A 100 31.24 -0.23 0.87
N SER A 101 30.67 -1.06 0.00
CA SER A 101 29.44 -0.76 -0.75
C SER A 101 28.22 -1.53 -0.26
N VAL A 102 28.29 -2.19 0.91
CA VAL A 102 27.20 -3.04 1.43
C VAL A 102 25.87 -2.28 1.53
N TRP A 103 25.92 -1.01 1.94
CA TRP A 103 24.76 -0.14 2.05
C TRP A 103 24.02 0.04 0.71
N VAL A 104 24.74 0.03 -0.42
CA VAL A 104 24.16 0.10 -1.77
C VAL A 104 23.50 -1.21 -2.15
N THR A 105 24.19 -2.33 -1.91
CA THR A 105 23.70 -3.66 -2.28
C THR A 105 22.50 -4.07 -1.44
N ASP A 106 22.46 -3.65 -0.19
CA ASP A 106 21.34 -3.90 0.72
C ASP A 106 20.06 -3.18 0.27
N VAL A 107 20.16 -1.88 -0.03
CA VAL A 107 19.05 -1.12 -0.63
C VAL A 107 18.57 -1.81 -1.92
N ARG A 108 19.49 -2.25 -2.79
CA ARG A 108 19.15 -2.95 -4.05
C ARG A 108 18.52 -4.32 -3.84
N ALA A 109 18.87 -5.03 -2.78
CA ALA A 109 18.33 -6.35 -2.45
C ALA A 109 16.95 -6.28 -1.76
N SER A 110 16.53 -5.11 -1.30
CA SER A 110 15.31 -4.92 -0.52
C SER A 110 14.05 -5.52 -1.16
N VAL A 111 13.84 -5.34 -2.47
CA VAL A 111 12.67 -5.88 -3.19
C VAL A 111 12.67 -7.40 -3.20
N SER A 112 13.79 -8.03 -3.57
CA SER A 112 13.89 -9.48 -3.65
C SER A 112 13.85 -10.14 -2.27
N HIS A 113 14.42 -9.48 -1.26
CA HIS A 113 14.38 -9.92 0.12
C HIS A 113 12.96 -9.85 0.70
N ALA A 114 12.24 -8.74 0.52
CA ALA A 114 10.84 -8.64 0.93
C ALA A 114 9.99 -9.73 0.27
N ALA A 115 10.16 -9.96 -1.04
CA ALA A 115 9.49 -11.06 -1.73
C ALA A 115 9.84 -12.43 -1.14
N GLN A 116 11.12 -12.69 -0.81
CA GLN A 116 11.54 -13.90 -0.13
C GLN A 116 10.86 -14.09 1.23
N LEU A 117 10.75 -13.03 2.04
CA LEU A 117 10.07 -13.09 3.34
C LEU A 117 8.60 -13.50 3.19
N PHE A 118 7.91 -13.03 2.15
CA PHE A 118 6.53 -13.48 1.84
C PHE A 118 6.48 -14.95 1.42
N ARG A 119 7.39 -15.41 0.56
CA ARG A 119 7.45 -16.83 0.14
C ARG A 119 7.67 -17.76 1.35
N LEU A 120 8.45 -17.31 2.33
CA LEU A 120 8.74 -18.06 3.55
C LEU A 120 7.54 -18.15 4.52
N ARG A 121 6.49 -17.34 4.35
CA ARG A 121 5.24 -17.47 5.15
C ARG A 121 4.47 -18.76 4.84
N GLY A 122 4.76 -19.42 3.72
CA GLY A 122 4.07 -20.63 3.26
C GLY A 122 2.81 -20.33 2.45
N GLY A 123 2.06 -21.38 2.12
CA GLY A 123 0.93 -21.31 1.17
C GLY A 123 1.33 -21.64 -0.26
N GLU A 124 0.35 -21.62 -1.16
CA GLU A 124 0.55 -21.83 -2.60
C GLU A 124 0.79 -20.50 -3.30
N ILE A 125 1.97 -20.34 -3.91
CA ILE A 125 2.28 -19.19 -4.74
C ILE A 125 1.55 -19.35 -6.07
N THR A 126 0.53 -18.53 -6.31
CA THR A 126 -0.30 -18.58 -7.53
C THR A 126 0.14 -17.56 -8.58
N TYR A 127 0.93 -16.56 -8.18
CA TYR A 127 1.59 -15.61 -9.07
C TYR A 127 2.87 -15.10 -8.42
N ASP A 128 3.94 -14.98 -9.19
CA ASP A 128 5.22 -14.42 -8.75
C ASP A 128 6.00 -13.93 -9.97
N ALA A 129 5.97 -12.62 -10.21
CA ALA A 129 6.59 -12.04 -11.38
C ALA A 129 7.05 -10.60 -11.16
N TRP A 130 7.88 -10.13 -12.08
CA TRP A 130 8.17 -8.71 -12.24
C TRP A 130 6.89 -7.92 -12.51
N ALA A 131 6.79 -6.74 -11.92
CA ALA A 131 5.69 -5.81 -12.12
C ALA A 131 6.21 -4.36 -12.15
N ASP A 132 5.37 -3.43 -12.58
CA ASP A 132 5.63 -2.01 -12.46
C ASP A 132 4.37 -1.23 -12.06
N ILE A 133 4.57 -0.15 -11.30
CA ILE A 133 3.55 0.89 -11.07
C ILE A 133 4.14 2.20 -11.58
N ASP A 134 3.45 2.88 -12.49
CA ASP A 134 3.99 4.11 -13.11
C ASP A 134 5.42 3.96 -13.69
N LYS A 135 5.76 2.75 -14.17
CA LYS A 135 7.09 2.35 -14.66
C LYS A 135 8.20 2.36 -13.60
N ILE A 136 7.81 2.34 -12.33
CA ILE A 136 8.65 2.02 -11.18
C ILE A 136 8.58 0.50 -10.99
N GLU A 137 9.68 -0.14 -11.35
CA GLU A 137 9.82 -1.60 -11.32
C GLU A 137 9.68 -2.16 -9.90
N GLY A 138 9.25 -3.41 -9.82
CA GLY A 138 8.99 -4.10 -8.58
C GLY A 138 8.71 -5.59 -8.77
N GLN A 139 8.21 -6.20 -7.71
CA GLN A 139 7.76 -7.59 -7.70
C GLN A 139 6.29 -7.63 -7.31
N GLN A 140 5.51 -8.49 -7.96
CA GLN A 140 4.15 -8.82 -7.54
C GLN A 140 4.06 -10.30 -7.19
N LEU A 141 3.40 -10.59 -6.06
CA LEU A 141 3.12 -11.94 -5.60
C LEU A 141 1.61 -12.11 -5.32
N GLN A 142 1.10 -13.31 -5.57
CA GLN A 142 -0.19 -13.77 -5.07
C GLN A 142 -0.01 -15.11 -4.38
N ILE A 143 -0.56 -15.21 -3.17
CA ILE A 143 -0.40 -16.38 -2.31
C ILE A 143 -1.80 -16.81 -1.86
N THR A 144 -2.14 -18.07 -2.09
CA THR A 144 -3.24 -18.74 -1.39
C THR A 144 -2.68 -19.28 -0.08
N ASN A 145 -3.07 -18.67 1.03
CA ASN A 145 -2.57 -18.99 2.36
C ASN A 145 -3.09 -20.35 2.86
N PRO A 146 -2.48 -20.94 3.91
CA PRO A 146 -2.93 -22.21 4.48
C PRO A 146 -4.41 -22.22 4.91
N ASP A 147 -4.93 -21.09 5.38
CA ASP A 147 -6.34 -20.89 5.77
C ASP A 147 -7.28 -20.58 4.58
N GLN A 148 -6.78 -20.72 3.35
CA GLN A 148 -7.47 -20.42 2.09
C GLN A 148 -7.77 -18.93 1.84
N SER A 149 -7.35 -18.02 2.73
CA SER A 149 -7.32 -16.59 2.41
C SER A 149 -6.31 -16.34 1.27
N ARG A 150 -6.44 -15.20 0.60
CA ARG A 150 -5.56 -14.84 -0.51
C ARG A 150 -4.89 -13.51 -0.26
N SER A 151 -3.56 -13.53 -0.27
CA SER A 151 -2.72 -12.34 -0.15
C SER A 151 -2.25 -11.88 -1.53
N PHE A 152 -2.32 -10.57 -1.75
CA PHE A 152 -1.88 -9.89 -2.96
C PHE A 152 -0.85 -8.85 -2.56
N ILE A 153 0.36 -8.99 -3.11
CA ILE A 153 1.52 -8.21 -2.68
C ILE A 153 2.13 -7.48 -3.87
N GLY A 154 2.41 -6.20 -3.71
CA GLY A 154 3.20 -5.38 -4.64
C GLY A 154 4.39 -4.76 -3.90
N ILE A 155 5.59 -4.85 -4.46
CA ILE A 155 6.83 -4.42 -3.80
C ILE A 155 7.61 -3.53 -4.76
N HIS A 156 7.80 -2.26 -4.40
CA HIS A 156 8.47 -1.27 -5.25
C HIS A 156 9.52 -0.51 -4.46
N LEU A 157 10.64 -0.19 -5.10
CA LEU A 157 11.71 0.62 -4.51
C LEU A 157 11.88 1.90 -5.33
N HIS A 158 11.81 3.05 -4.66
CA HIS A 158 12.04 4.34 -5.29
C HIS A 158 12.73 5.29 -4.30
N ASP A 159 13.78 5.99 -4.75
CA ASP A 159 14.59 6.93 -3.96
C ASP A 159 14.91 6.44 -2.53
N SER A 160 15.37 5.19 -2.45
CA SER A 160 15.72 4.50 -1.19
C SER A 160 14.57 4.36 -0.19
N ARG A 161 13.32 4.35 -0.65
CA ARG A 161 12.15 3.93 0.12
C ARG A 161 11.57 2.68 -0.50
N LEU A 162 11.42 1.62 0.30
CA LEU A 162 10.78 0.38 -0.11
C LEU A 162 9.29 0.44 0.28
N TYR A 163 8.42 0.35 -0.71
CA TYR A 163 6.97 0.30 -0.54
C TYR A 163 6.50 -1.14 -0.71
N ILE A 164 5.86 -1.68 0.32
CA ILE A 164 5.25 -3.02 0.31
C ILE A 164 3.75 -2.84 0.49
N LEU A 165 2.99 -3.10 -0.57
CA LEU A 165 1.53 -3.21 -0.52
C LEU A 165 1.17 -4.65 -0.23
N GLU A 166 0.31 -4.87 0.75
CA GLU A 166 -0.26 -6.19 1.06
C GLU A 166 -1.76 -6.05 1.29
N ALA A 167 -2.55 -6.84 0.57
CA ALA A 167 -3.96 -7.02 0.88
C ALA A 167 -4.29 -8.51 0.99
N THR A 168 -4.94 -8.89 2.09
CA THR A 168 -5.37 -10.26 2.35
C THR A 168 -6.89 -10.31 2.45
N VAL A 169 -7.51 -11.11 1.59
CA VAL A 169 -8.97 -11.27 1.52
C VAL A 169 -9.39 -12.70 1.88
N ALA A 170 -10.56 -12.84 2.49
CA ALA A 170 -11.09 -14.14 2.88
C ALA A 170 -11.35 -15.07 1.66
N PRO A 171 -11.44 -16.40 1.88
CA PRO A 171 -11.71 -17.37 0.81
C PRO A 171 -12.94 -16.97 -0.02
N GLY A 172 -12.83 -17.06 -1.35
CA GLY A 172 -13.93 -16.74 -2.28
C GLY A 172 -14.26 -15.26 -2.46
N ARG A 173 -13.66 -14.33 -1.70
CA ARG A 173 -13.86 -12.87 -1.89
C ARG A 173 -13.12 -12.36 -3.12
N PRO A 174 -13.67 -11.42 -3.92
CA PRO A 174 -12.97 -10.88 -5.09
C PRO A 174 -11.57 -10.33 -4.77
N PRO A 175 -10.61 -10.40 -5.71
CA PRO A 175 -9.31 -9.77 -5.55
C PRO A 175 -9.43 -8.26 -5.23
N PRO A 176 -8.56 -7.71 -4.36
CA PRO A 176 -8.57 -6.30 -3.99
C PRO A 176 -7.94 -5.40 -5.07
N GLY A 177 -8.51 -5.42 -6.28
CA GLY A 177 -7.93 -4.76 -7.46
C GLY A 177 -7.80 -3.23 -7.33
N LEU A 178 -8.81 -2.58 -6.72
CA LEU A 178 -8.78 -1.13 -6.46
C LEU A 178 -7.59 -0.74 -5.58
N PHE A 179 -7.31 -1.52 -4.53
CA PHE A 179 -6.15 -1.29 -3.67
C PHE A 179 -4.84 -1.52 -4.45
N GLN A 180 -4.70 -2.69 -5.08
CA GLN A 180 -3.47 -3.10 -5.78
C GLN A 180 -3.02 -2.12 -6.87
N GLN A 181 -3.96 -1.58 -7.64
CA GLN A 181 -3.66 -0.70 -8.77
C GLN A 181 -3.57 0.78 -8.39
N SER A 182 -3.93 1.15 -7.16
CA SER A 182 -4.04 2.55 -6.75
C SER A 182 -2.75 3.18 -6.25
N LEU A 183 -1.69 2.39 -6.00
CA LEU A 183 -0.42 2.96 -5.55
C LEU A 183 0.07 4.01 -6.54
N GLY A 184 0.47 5.16 -6.02
CA GLY A 184 1.33 6.11 -6.68
C GLY A 184 2.44 6.52 -5.74
N ILE A 185 3.65 6.65 -6.26
CA ILE A 185 4.78 7.21 -5.51
C ILE A 185 4.85 8.70 -5.82
N LEU A 186 5.07 9.51 -4.79
CA LEU A 186 5.15 10.96 -4.89
C LEU A 186 6.60 11.43 -4.83
N ASP A 187 6.87 12.62 -5.36
CA ASP A 187 8.09 13.36 -5.06
C ASP A 187 7.94 14.22 -3.80
N GLU A 188 9.03 14.87 -3.40
CA GLU A 188 9.08 15.73 -2.20
C GLU A 188 8.12 16.93 -2.28
N GLU A 189 7.67 17.33 -3.48
CA GLU A 189 6.64 18.35 -3.68
C GLU A 189 5.20 17.79 -3.61
N GLY A 190 5.05 16.47 -3.44
CA GLY A 190 3.76 15.76 -3.40
C GLY A 190 3.16 15.50 -4.78
N ARG A 191 3.96 15.60 -5.85
CA ARG A 191 3.56 15.28 -7.22
C ARG A 191 3.79 13.81 -7.50
N ARG A 192 2.89 13.16 -8.23
CA ARG A 192 3.06 11.75 -8.60
C ARG A 192 4.29 11.61 -9.51
N ILE A 193 4.92 10.45 -9.40
CA ILE A 193 6.09 10.10 -10.21
C ILE A 193 5.64 9.07 -11.23
N ARG A 194 5.86 9.40 -12.50
CA ARG A 194 5.67 8.47 -13.61
C ARG A 194 6.82 8.58 -14.58
N TYR A 195 7.27 7.43 -15.08
CA TYR A 195 8.34 7.37 -16.07
C TYR A 195 7.81 6.97 -17.46
N LEU A 196 8.52 7.44 -18.48
CA LEU A 196 8.56 6.84 -19.81
C LEU A 196 9.77 5.92 -19.90
N ILE A 197 9.65 4.85 -20.69
CA ILE A 197 10.74 3.93 -20.99
C ILE A 197 11.00 4.00 -22.50
N ASP A 198 12.23 4.32 -22.89
CA ASP A 198 12.64 4.29 -24.30
C ASP A 198 12.94 2.86 -24.80
N ALA A 199 13.23 2.70 -26.09
CA ALA A 199 13.53 1.39 -26.68
C ALA A 199 14.78 0.70 -26.09
N GLU A 200 15.66 1.46 -25.42
CA GLU A 200 16.84 0.93 -24.73
C GLU A 200 16.61 0.73 -23.22
N GLY A 201 15.37 0.91 -22.74
CA GLY A 201 15.02 0.73 -21.34
C GLY A 201 15.36 1.90 -20.43
N ARG A 202 15.78 3.06 -20.97
CA ARG A 202 16.10 4.23 -20.14
C ARG A 202 14.82 4.91 -19.67
N ARG A 203 14.81 5.27 -18.38
CA ARG A 203 13.69 5.95 -17.75
C ARG A 203 13.86 7.46 -17.78
N THR A 204 12.84 8.17 -18.27
CA THR A 204 12.73 9.63 -18.18
C THR A 204 11.45 10.00 -17.46
N ARG A 205 11.54 10.92 -16.48
CA ARG A 205 10.36 11.35 -15.72
C ARG A 205 9.40 12.09 -16.67
N MET A 206 8.13 11.68 -16.68
CA MET A 206 7.07 12.41 -17.36
C MET A 206 6.90 13.76 -16.68
N GLN A 207 7.08 14.84 -17.43
CA GLN A 207 6.68 16.18 -17.00
C GLN A 207 5.24 16.39 -17.47
N VAL A 208 4.28 16.28 -16.54
CA VAL A 208 2.88 16.62 -16.82
C VAL A 208 2.64 18.02 -16.24
N MET A 209 2.11 18.97 -17.03
CA MET A 209 1.84 20.33 -16.54
C MET A 209 0.71 20.39 -15.50
N HIS A 210 -0.15 19.35 -15.44
CA HIS A 210 -1.20 19.20 -14.44
C HIS A 210 -1.27 17.74 -14.03
N GLU A 211 -0.78 17.42 -12.84
CA GLU A 211 -1.15 16.17 -12.18
C GLU A 211 -2.43 16.39 -11.39
N TRP A 212 -3.37 15.47 -11.55
CA TRP A 212 -4.61 15.46 -10.79
C TRP A 212 -4.27 15.12 -9.33
N ILE A 213 -4.23 16.12 -8.46
CA ILE A 213 -3.98 15.95 -7.02
C ILE A 213 -5.31 16.01 -6.28
N GLY A 214 -6.25 15.08 -6.52
CA GLY A 214 -7.43 14.90 -5.65
C GLY A 214 -8.27 16.15 -5.28
N VAL A 215 -8.22 17.25 -6.05
CA VAL A 215 -9.05 18.46 -5.82
C VAL A 215 -9.93 18.74 -7.04
N ASP A 216 -11.17 19.11 -6.74
CA ASP A 216 -12.28 19.41 -7.65
C ASP A 216 -11.86 20.23 -8.90
N PRO A 217 -12.13 19.73 -10.13
CA PRO A 217 -11.80 20.41 -11.37
C PRO A 217 -12.52 21.75 -11.59
N GLU A 218 -13.59 22.08 -10.86
CA GLU A 218 -14.29 23.38 -11.03
C GLU A 218 -13.49 24.60 -10.53
N ARG A 219 -12.34 24.41 -9.87
CA ARG A 219 -11.40 25.50 -9.52
C ARG A 219 -10.26 25.68 -10.53
N ALA A 220 -10.08 24.76 -11.48
CA ALA A 220 -9.09 24.89 -12.52
C ALA A 220 -9.72 25.63 -13.72
N GLY A 221 -9.54 26.96 -13.73
CA GLY A 221 -9.92 27.79 -14.86
C GLY A 221 -9.38 27.23 -16.19
N GLN A 222 -10.19 27.34 -17.24
CA GLN A 222 -9.94 26.80 -18.58
C GLN A 222 -8.48 26.92 -19.04
N GLN A 223 -7.76 25.79 -19.03
CA GLN A 223 -6.61 25.57 -19.90
C GLN A 223 -6.68 24.16 -20.48
N LEU A 224 -7.59 24.02 -21.44
CA LEU A 224 -7.54 22.99 -22.48
C LEU A 224 -6.71 23.55 -23.63
N ILE A 225 -5.57 22.93 -23.98
CA ILE A 225 -5.02 23.02 -25.34
C ILE A 225 -4.37 21.68 -25.72
N GLU A 226 -4.94 21.07 -26.76
CA GLU A 226 -4.51 20.03 -27.73
C GLU A 226 -3.72 18.80 -27.28
#